data_AF-A0A1A8RWV9-F1
#
_entry.id   AF-A0A1A8RWV9-F1
#
_cell.length_a   1.000
_cell.length_b   1.000
_cell.length_c   1.000
_cell.angle_alpha   90.00
_cell.angle_beta   90.00
_cell.angle_gamma   90.00
#
_symmetry.space_group_name_H-M   'P 1'
#
loop_
_entity.id
_entity.type
_entity.pdbx_description
1 polymer ?
#
loop_
_entity_poly.entity_id
_entity_poly.type
_entity_poly.pdbx_seq_one_letter_code
_entity_poly.pdbx_strand_id
1 'polypeptide(L)' 'PDAVLILYNFSGHCSGEALITFPSEEMARRAVAECSNHQFFGQQVHLALCN' A
#
# COMPACT_ATOMS: atom_id res chain seq x y z
N PRO A 1 13.78 -7.72 -2.80
CA PRO A 1 13.89 -6.34 -3.28
C PRO A 1 12.62 -5.56 -2.99
N ASP A 2 12.77 -4.27 -2.70
CA ASP A 2 11.65 -3.38 -2.42
C ASP A 2 11.03 -2.92 -3.74
N ALA A 3 9.71 -2.95 -3.83
CA ALA A 3 9.00 -2.59 -5.05
C ALA A 3 7.70 -1.87 -4.72
N VAL A 4 7.34 -0.91 -5.57
CA VAL A 4 6.05 -0.20 -5.51
C VAL A 4 5.35 -0.42 -6.84
N LEU A 5 4.16 -0.98 -6.78
CA LEU A 5 3.31 -1.25 -7.93
C LEU A 5 1.98 -0.54 -7.76
N ILE A 6 1.67 0.39 -8.66
CA ILE A 6 0.36 1.04 -8.72
C ILE A 6 -0.56 0.18 -9.57
N LEU A 7 -1.73 -0.14 -9.04
CA LEU A 7 -2.71 -0.97 -9.75
C LEU A 7 -3.62 -0.08 -10.61
N TYR A 8 -3.80 -0.48 -11.86
CA TYR A 8 -4.71 0.16 -12.81
C TYR A 8 -5.84 -0.80 -13.14
N ASN A 9 -7.04 -0.25 -13.36
CA ASN A 9 -8.17 -1.02 -13.82
C ASN A 9 -8.02 -1.41 -15.30
N PHE A 10 -8.93 -2.25 -15.82
CA PHE A 10 -8.91 -2.68 -17.23
C PHE A 10 -9.07 -1.54 -18.25
N SER A 11 -9.52 -0.37 -17.80
CA SER A 11 -9.63 0.85 -18.62
C SER A 11 -8.37 1.72 -18.56
N GLY A 12 -7.35 1.33 -17.79
CA GLY A 12 -6.10 2.07 -17.61
C GLY A 12 -6.17 3.21 -16.59
N HIS A 13 -7.26 3.36 -15.85
CA HIS A 13 -7.35 4.35 -14.76
C HIS A 13 -6.80 3.78 -13.47
N CYS A 14 -6.24 4.64 -12.60
CA CYS A 14 -5.80 4.23 -11.27
C CYS A 14 -6.96 3.56 -10.52
N SER A 15 -6.74 2.34 -10.04
CA SER A 15 -7.74 1.60 -9.25
C SER A 15 -7.98 2.19 -7.87
N GLY A 16 -7.04 3.01 -7.38
CA GLY A 16 -6.99 3.46 -5.99
C GLY A 16 -6.20 2.52 -5.08
N GLU A 17 -5.63 1.44 -5.63
CA GLU A 17 -4.86 0.43 -4.92
C GLU A 17 -3.39 0.45 -5.34
N ALA A 18 -2.51 0.08 -4.41
CA ALA A 18 -1.08 -0.08 -4.65
C ALA A 18 -0.55 -1.26 -3.83
N LEU A 19 0.39 -1.99 -4.44
CA LEU A 19 1.15 -3.07 -3.81
C LEU A 19 2.54 -2.57 -3.47
N ILE A 20 2.96 -2.85 -2.25
CA ILE A 20 4.29 -2.48 -1.75
C ILE A 20 4.95 -3.74 -1.23
N THR A 21 6.12 -4.05 -1.77
CA THR A 21 6.93 -5.18 -1.33
C THR A 21 8.00 -4.69 -0.38
N PHE A 22 8.04 -5.30 0.81
CA PHE A 22 9.07 -5.08 1.81
C PHE A 22 10.04 -6.27 1.84
N PRO A 23 11.27 -6.08 2.35
CA PRO A 23 12.27 -7.13 2.34
C PRO A 23 12.03 -8.15 3.46
N SER A 24 11.16 -7.84 4.43
CA SER A 24 10.72 -8.75 5.48
C SER A 24 9.27 -8.51 5.88
N GLU A 25 8.61 -9.57 6.34
CA GLU A 25 7.25 -9.49 6.86
C GLU A 25 7.16 -8.53 8.04
N GLU A 26 8.16 -8.53 8.94
CA GLU A 26 8.20 -7.66 10.11
C GLU A 26 8.25 -6.16 9.74
N MET A 27 8.92 -5.81 8.63
CA MET A 27 8.86 -4.45 8.08
C MET A 27 7.48 -4.12 7.52
N ALA A 28 6.85 -5.05 6.79
CA ALA A 28 5.50 -4.86 6.28
C ALA A 28 4.48 -4.65 7.41
N ARG A 29 4.56 -5.45 8.49
CA ARG A 29 3.66 -5.30 9.66
C ARG A 29 3.86 -3.96 10.36
N ARG A 30 5.11 -3.52 10.53
CA ARG A 30 5.41 -2.20 11.10
C ARG A 30 4.86 -1.07 10.23
N ALA A 31 5.07 -1.13 8.92
CA ALA A 31 4.50 -0.15 7.99
C ALA A 31 2.97 -0.09 8.07
N VAL A 32 2.30 -1.23 8.16
CA VAL A 32 0.83 -1.27 8.37
C VAL A 32 0.48 -0.65 9.73
N ALA A 33 1.15 -1.00 10.82
CA ALA A 33 0.82 -0.46 12.14
C ALA A 33 1.07 1.05 12.28
N GLU A 34 2.13 1.57 11.66
CA GLU A 34 2.58 2.96 11.79
C GLU A 34 1.91 3.88 10.76
N CYS A 35 1.66 3.40 9.55
CA CYS A 35 1.14 4.21 8.44
C CYS A 35 -0.35 3.99 8.15
N SER A 36 -0.99 2.95 8.71
CA SER A 36 -2.44 2.80 8.58
C SER A 36 -3.15 3.95 9.28
N ASN A 37 -4.18 4.49 8.64
CA ASN A 37 -4.96 5.65 9.10
C ASN A 37 -4.21 7.00 9.01
N HIS A 38 -3.06 7.04 8.35
CA HIS A 38 -2.45 8.31 8.00
C HIS A 38 -3.26 9.02 6.92
N GLN A 39 -3.51 10.32 7.10
CA GLN A 39 -4.15 11.13 6.07
C GLN A 39 -3.11 11.50 5.02
N PHE A 40 -3.30 11.02 3.80
CA PHE A 40 -2.45 11.35 2.66
C PHE A 40 -3.24 12.25 1.72
N PHE A 41 -2.80 13.51 1.56
CA PHE A 41 -3.51 14.54 0.79
C PHE A 41 -5.01 14.69 1.14
N GLY A 42 -5.35 14.55 2.42
CA GLY A 42 -6.72 14.67 2.92
C GLY A 42 -7.59 13.42 2.75
N GLN A 43 -7.04 12.34 2.18
CA GLN A 43 -7.71 11.05 2.05
C GLN A 43 -7.11 10.04 3.03
N GLN A 44 -7.95 9.26 3.71
CA GLN A 44 -7.45 8.17 4.57
C GLN A 44 -6.94 7.04 3.70
N VAL A 45 -5.70 6.61 3.96
CA VAL A 45 -5.12 5.44 3.31
C VAL A 45 -5.24 4.26 4.25
N HIS A 46 -5.79 3.17 3.73
CA HIS A 46 -5.88 1.90 4.42
C HIS A 46 -4.77 0.99 3.92
N LEU A 47 -3.94 0.47 4.84
CA LEU A 47 -2.90 -0.49 4.52
C LEU A 47 -3.29 -1.84 5.12
N ALA A 48 -3.05 -2.90 4.37
CA ALA A 48 -3.26 -4.27 4.82
C ALA A 48 -2.15 -5.17 4.29
N LEU A 49 -1.87 -6.25 5.01
CA LEU A 49 -0.96 -7.29 4.53
C LEU A 49 -1.68 -8.11 3.45
N CYS A 50 -1.00 -8.33 2.32
CA CYS A 50 -1.46 -9.30 1.34
C CYS A 50 -1.10 -10.70 1.85
N ASN A 51 -2.10 -11.58 1.95
CA ASN A 51 -1.95 -12.99 2.32
C ASN A 51 -1.51 -13.85 1.13
#